data_AF-A0A7Y6Z587-F1
#
_entry.id   AF-A0A7Y6Z587-F1
#
_cell.length_a   1.000
_cell.length_b   1.000
_cell.length_c   1.000
_cell.angle_alpha   90.00
_cell.angle_beta   90.00
_cell.angle_gamma   90.00
#
_symmetry.space_group_name_H-M   'P 1'
#
loop_
_entity.id
_entity.type
_entity.pdbx_description
1 polymer ?
#
loop_
_entity_poly.entity_id
_entity_poly.type
_entity_poly.pdbx_seq_one_letter_code
_entity_poly.pdbx_strand_id
1 'polypeptide(L)'
;VTHHTVNGCNLQPGDLFGSGTQSGPKPEEAGSLLELTNGGKQPITLPNGETRTFLEDGDAMAIRGYCEKPGAARIGFGEVVGTVLPARA
;
A
#
# COMPACT_ATOMS: atom_id res chain seq x y z
N VAL A 1 3.46 -19.10 -2.57
CA VAL A 1 3.99 -20.16 -1.67
C VAL A 1 4.57 -21.33 -2.47
N THR A 2 3.78 -22.13 -3.19
CA THR A 2 4.29 -23.30 -3.96
C THR A 2 5.45 -22.98 -4.90
N HIS A 3 5.35 -21.90 -5.67
CA HIS A 3 6.45 -21.48 -6.56
C HIS A 3 7.71 -21.07 -5.78
N HIS A 4 7.56 -20.43 -4.62
CA HIS A 4 8.70 -20.04 -3.78
C HIS A 4 9.49 -21.27 -3.31
N THR A 5 8.82 -22.40 -3.07
CA THR A 5 9.43 -23.65 -2.59
C THR A 5 9.80 -24.62 -3.71
N VAL A 6 9.62 -24.26 -4.98
CA VAL A 6 9.75 -25.19 -6.10
C VAL A 6 11.17 -25.77 -6.26
N ASN A 7 12.19 -25.06 -5.78
CA ASN A 7 13.60 -25.44 -5.88
C ASN A 7 14.23 -25.85 -4.54
N GLY A 8 13.43 -26.08 -3.49
CA GLY A 8 13.91 -26.49 -2.18
C GLY A 8 14.18 -25.35 -1.18
N CYS A 9 13.75 -24.12 -1.46
CA CYS A 9 13.74 -23.05 -0.44
C CYS A 9 12.97 -23.48 0.82
N ASN A 10 13.60 -23.35 1.99
CA ASN A 10 13.09 -23.84 3.27
C ASN A 10 12.31 -22.77 4.05
N LEU A 11 10.99 -22.75 3.90
CA LEU A 11 10.15 -21.83 4.67
C LEU A 11 10.19 -22.11 6.17
N GLN A 12 10.13 -21.06 6.98
CA GLN A 12 10.15 -21.10 8.43
C GLN A 12 8.86 -20.54 9.04
N PRO A 13 8.46 -21.01 10.24
CA PRO A 13 7.41 -20.36 11.01
C PRO A 13 7.73 -18.88 11.26
N GLY A 14 6.80 -18.00 10.92
CA GLY A 14 6.98 -16.55 11.01
C GLY A 14 7.41 -15.86 9.72
N ASP A 15 7.70 -16.62 8.64
CA ASP A 15 7.95 -16.03 7.33
C ASP A 15 6.75 -15.20 6.83
N LEU A 16 7.05 -14.04 6.26
CA LEU A 16 6.07 -13.10 5.71
C LEU A 16 6.16 -13.05 4.18
N PHE A 17 5.02 -13.21 3.50
CA PHE A 17 4.92 -13.11 2.05
C PHE A 17 4.10 -11.88 1.66
N GLY A 18 4.72 -10.94 0.95
CA GLY A 18 4.00 -9.84 0.31
C GLY A 18 3.23 -10.32 -0.91
N SER A 19 2.04 -9.78 -1.13
CA SER A 19 1.27 -9.98 -2.38
C SER A 19 1.92 -9.32 -3.59
N GLY A 20 2.77 -8.31 -3.34
CA GLY A 20 3.07 -7.26 -4.31
C GLY A 20 2.07 -6.12 -4.19
N THR A 21 2.32 -5.03 -4.93
CA THR A 21 1.42 -3.87 -5.00
C THR A 21 0.05 -4.30 -5.54
N GLN A 22 -1.02 -3.96 -4.82
CA GLN A 22 -2.39 -4.32 -5.21
C GLN A 22 -3.02 -3.16 -5.97
N SER A 23 -3.10 -3.29 -7.29
CA SER A 23 -3.74 -2.31 -8.18
C SER A 23 -4.98 -2.91 -8.84
N GLY A 24 -6.09 -2.19 -8.80
CA GLY A 24 -7.33 -2.55 -9.49
C GLY A 24 -7.30 -2.17 -10.97
N PRO A 25 -8.36 -2.54 -11.73
CA PRO A 25 -8.46 -2.22 -13.15
C PRO A 25 -8.58 -0.72 -13.47
N LYS A 26 -9.01 0.12 -12.52
CA LYS A 26 -9.19 1.56 -12.76
C LYS A 26 -8.00 2.38 -12.26
N PRO A 27 -7.72 3.55 -12.85
CA PRO A 27 -6.61 4.41 -12.44
C PRO A 27 -6.63 4.79 -10.96
N GLU A 28 -7.81 5.08 -10.39
CA GLU A 28 -7.97 5.42 -8.97
C GLU A 28 -7.78 4.24 -8.02
N GLU A 29 -7.76 3.02 -8.53
CA GLU A 29 -7.52 1.79 -7.77
C GLU A 29 -6.04 1.38 -7.77
N ALA A 30 -5.14 2.24 -8.27
CA ALA A 30 -3.71 1.99 -8.28
C ALA A 30 -3.10 1.93 -6.86
N GLY A 31 -2.21 0.96 -6.64
CA GLY A 31 -1.64 0.66 -5.33
C GLY A 31 -0.37 1.45 -4.97
N SER A 32 0.07 2.39 -5.80
CA SER A 32 1.26 3.21 -5.53
C SER A 32 1.15 4.63 -6.10
N LEU A 33 1.89 5.57 -5.51
CA LEU A 33 2.01 6.94 -6.05
C LEU A 33 2.66 6.96 -7.43
N LEU A 34 3.57 6.02 -7.71
CA LEU A 34 4.20 5.88 -9.03
C LEU A 34 3.13 5.66 -10.11
N GLU A 35 2.19 4.74 -9.86
CA GLU A 35 1.10 4.44 -10.77
C GLU A 35 0.07 5.57 -10.81
N LEU A 36 -0.40 6.03 -9.65
CA LEU A 36 -1.39 7.10 -9.51
C LEU A 36 -0.98 8.39 -10.24
N THR A 37 0.33 8.66 -10.28
CA THR A 37 0.87 9.90 -10.85
C THR A 37 1.50 9.72 -12.22
N ASN A 38 1.39 8.52 -12.79
CA ASN A 38 2.01 8.15 -14.08
C ASN A 38 3.51 8.50 -14.13
N GLY A 39 4.25 8.05 -13.12
CA GLY A 39 5.67 8.36 -12.98
C GLY A 39 5.95 9.82 -12.62
N GLY A 40 5.06 10.45 -11.85
CA GLY A 40 5.16 11.87 -11.46
C GLY A 40 4.77 12.87 -12.54
N LYS A 41 4.29 12.42 -13.70
CA LYS A 41 3.83 13.30 -14.80
C LYS A 41 2.48 13.95 -14.52
N GLN A 42 1.68 13.35 -13.64
CA GLN A 42 0.33 13.79 -13.31
C GLN A 42 0.19 13.84 -11.78
N PRO A 43 0.30 15.02 -11.14
CA PRO A 43 0.15 15.10 -9.68
C PRO A 43 -1.28 14.74 -9.26
N ILE A 44 -1.41 14.09 -8.10
CA ILE A 44 -2.71 13.91 -7.44
C ILE A 44 -3.03 15.11 -6.57
N THR A 45 -4.32 15.41 -6.40
CA THR A 45 -4.81 16.44 -5.46
C THR A 45 -5.42 15.77 -4.25
N LEU A 46 -4.95 16.14 -3.07
CA LEU A 46 -5.44 15.66 -1.79
C LEU A 46 -6.71 16.43 -1.36
N PRO A 47 -7.54 15.88 -0.45
CA PRO A 47 -8.78 16.54 -0.02
C PRO A 47 -8.60 17.94 0.58
N ASN A 48 -7.41 18.24 1.12
CA ASN A 48 -7.07 19.55 1.66
C ASN A 48 -6.55 20.55 0.61
N GLY A 49 -6.52 20.16 -0.67
CA GLY A 49 -6.08 21.00 -1.79
C GLY A 49 -4.59 20.93 -2.10
N GLU A 50 -3.79 20.24 -1.28
CA GLU A 50 -2.38 20.00 -1.58
C GLU A 50 -2.22 19.05 -2.77
N THR A 51 -1.08 19.12 -3.46
CA THR A 51 -0.74 18.20 -4.54
C THR A 51 0.50 17.39 -4.20
N ARG A 52 0.55 16.15 -4.72
CA ARG A 52 1.70 15.25 -4.57
C ARG A 52 1.97 14.49 -5.86
N THR A 53 3.25 14.23 -6.13
CA THR A 53 3.70 13.22 -7.11
C THR A 53 4.30 12.01 -6.40
N PHE A 54 5.10 12.26 -5.37
CA PHE A 54 5.62 11.26 -4.44
C PHE A 54 5.45 11.76 -3.01
N LEU A 55 5.84 10.95 -2.03
CA LEU A 55 5.86 11.37 -0.63
C LEU A 55 6.89 12.47 -0.41
N GLU A 56 6.52 13.45 0.40
CA GLU A 56 7.39 14.50 0.92
C GLU A 56 7.69 14.28 2.41
N ASP A 57 8.73 14.94 2.93
CA ASP A 57 9.07 14.88 4.34
C ASP A 57 7.91 15.38 5.20
N GLY A 58 7.54 14.60 6.22
CA GLY A 58 6.39 14.87 7.08
C GLY A 58 5.08 14.24 6.61
N ASP A 59 5.01 13.72 5.38
CA ASP A 59 3.82 13.00 4.93
C ASP A 59 3.62 11.71 5.75
N ALA A 60 2.37 11.46 6.14
CA ALA A 60 1.94 10.23 6.80
C ALA A 60 1.04 9.43 5.86
N MET A 61 1.33 8.14 5.70
CA MET A 61 0.52 7.22 4.91
C MET A 61 -0.12 6.18 5.83
N ALA A 62 -1.42 5.96 5.66
CA ALA A 62 -2.19 4.98 6.39
C ALA A 62 -2.85 3.98 5.44
N ILE A 63 -2.68 2.68 5.70
CA ILE A 63 -3.32 1.60 4.95
C ILE A 63 -4.31 0.88 5.87
N ARG A 64 -5.54 0.72 5.37
CA ARG A 64 -6.65 0.05 6.06
C ARG A 64 -7.30 -0.97 5.14
N GLY A 65 -7.77 -2.07 5.71
CA GLY A 65 -8.48 -3.12 4.97
C GLY A 65 -9.46 -3.86 5.88
N TYR A 66 -10.59 -4.29 5.31
CA TYR A 66 -11.60 -5.06 6.02
C TYR A 66 -12.43 -5.92 5.07
N CYS A 67 -13.03 -6.98 5.63
CA CYS A 67 -14.08 -7.75 5.00
C CYS A 67 -15.42 -7.39 5.64
N GLU A 68 -16.46 -7.25 4.80
CA GLU A 68 -17.81 -6.92 5.24
C GLU A 68 -18.83 -7.78 4.49
N LYS A 69 -19.85 -8.22 5.22
CA LYS A 69 -21.00 -8.95 4.68
C LYS A 69 -22.27 -8.49 5.40
N PRO A 70 -23.37 -8.20 4.69
CA PRO A 70 -24.64 -7.82 5.33
C PRO A 70 -25.08 -8.85 6.37
N GLY A 71 -25.50 -8.37 7.55
CA GLY A 71 -25.93 -9.21 8.67
C GLY A 71 -24.80 -9.91 9.43
N ALA A 72 -23.54 -9.69 9.08
CA ALA A 72 -22.38 -10.19 9.82
C ALA A 72 -21.56 -9.03 10.40
N ALA A 73 -20.80 -9.33 11.46
CA ALA A 73 -19.82 -8.38 11.97
C ALA A 73 -18.71 -8.13 10.93
N ARG A 74 -18.27 -6.88 10.82
CA ARG A 74 -17.11 -6.50 10.01
C ARG A 74 -15.82 -7.04 10.65
N ILE A 75 -14.89 -7.54 9.83
CA ILE A 75 -13.58 -8.03 10.27
C ILE A 75 -12.50 -7.17 9.61
N GLY A 76 -11.77 -6.38 10.41
CA GLY A 76 -10.75 -5.45 9.95
C GLY A 76 -9.34 -5.83 10.41
N PHE A 77 -8.33 -5.30 9.72
CA PHE A 77 -6.91 -5.46 10.06
C PHE A 77 -6.38 -4.38 11.00
N GLY A 78 -7.21 -3.39 11.38
CA GLY A 78 -6.73 -2.16 12.02
C GLY A 78 -6.10 -1.21 10.99
N GLU A 79 -5.02 -0.56 11.38
CA GLU A 79 -4.31 0.42 10.55
C GLU A 79 -2.80 0.16 10.56
N VAL A 80 -2.17 0.29 9.39
CA VAL A 80 -0.71 0.38 9.26
C VAL A 80 -0.37 1.81 8.87
N VAL A 81 0.35 2.52 9.74
CA VAL A 81 0.75 3.92 9.52
C VAL A 81 2.27 4.06 9.54
N GLY A 82 2.79 4.89 8.65
CA GLY A 82 4.17 5.38 8.71
C GLY A 82 4.25 6.85 8.30
N THR A 83 5.16 7.59 8.94
CA THR A 83 5.48 8.98 8.60
C THR A 83 6.87 9.04 7.99
N VAL A 84 7.03 9.73 6.86
CA VAL A 84 8.33 9.99 6.25
C VAL A 84 9.03 11.07 7.07
N LEU A 85 10.22 10.74 7.58
CA LEU A 85 11.08 11.70 8.26
C LEU A 85 12.13 12.23 7.27
N PRO A 86 12.61 13.47 7.48
CA PRO A 86 13.72 14.01 6.71
C PRO A 86 14.92 13.08 6.67
N ALA A 87 15.62 13.09 5.52
CA ALA A 87 16.89 12.39 5.37
C ALA A 87 17.91 12.88 6.42
N ARG A 88 18.80 11.99 6.85
CA ARG A 88 19.91 12.37 7.74
C ARG A 88 20.94 13.19 6.95
N ALA A 89 21.52 14.18 7.61
CA ALA A 89 22.64 14.96 7.09
C ALA A 89 23.95 14.14 7.04
#